data_AF-A0A818J0D5-F1
#
_entry.id   AF-A0A818J0D5-F1
#
_cell.length_a   1.000
_cell.length_b   1.000
_cell.length_c   1.000
_cell.angle_alpha   90.00
_cell.angle_beta   90.00
_cell.angle_gamma   90.00
#
_symmetry.space_group_name_H-M   'P 1'
#
loop_
_entity.id
_entity.type
_entity.pdbx_description
1 polymer ?
#
loop_
_entity_poly.entity_id
_entity_poly.type
_entity_poly.pdbx_seq_one_letter_code
_entity_poly.pdbx_strand_id
1 'polypeptide(L)'
;MVGINARNKDILDNKYICRVCALILQDPVQLTECGHRQCQTCLPNEHQREITCAQCQTKMLKTKALYLFVDAQSERQTSIYSPPFYSSPNGYKMRARLYLNGDGNARRTHMSMFFVLMQSSNDPILKFPFKYKVTFCLYDQTPAQRHIIDSFRPDIRSSSFQRPRMNMNIASGIPKFFPLENIQQEGSPYVQDNIMFIKILVNFRCLPKTLLHYIFSLNPGLPMHVQQAKINSEVERMHRDQHHESNEQEDTELSIEESVP
;
A
#
# COMPACT_ATOMS: atom_id res chain seq x y z
N MET A 1 41.50 18.84 4.09
CA MET A 1 40.24 18.07 4.15
C MET A 1 39.13 19.04 4.49
N VAL A 2 38.29 19.40 3.51
CA VAL A 2 37.21 20.38 3.71
C VAL A 2 36.04 19.67 4.40
N GLY A 3 35.74 20.07 5.63
CA GLY A 3 34.59 19.57 6.38
C GLY A 3 33.29 19.99 5.72
N ILE A 4 32.49 19.01 5.28
CA ILE A 4 31.20 19.25 4.64
C ILE A 4 30.17 19.53 5.74
N ASN A 5 29.97 20.81 6.06
CA ASN A 5 28.88 21.29 6.91
C ASN A 5 27.53 21.16 6.18
N ALA A 6 26.44 21.12 6.96
CA ALA A 6 25.03 20.89 6.59
C ALA A 6 24.41 21.80 5.49
N ARG A 7 25.22 22.62 4.80
CA ARG A 7 24.82 23.54 3.72
C ARG A 7 24.87 22.94 2.31
N ASN A 8 25.42 21.73 2.13
CA ASN A 8 25.60 21.09 0.81
C ASN A 8 24.61 19.94 0.51
N LYS A 9 23.45 19.89 1.17
CA LYS A 9 22.47 18.83 0.95
C LYS A 9 21.90 18.84 -0.48
N ASP A 10 21.84 20.00 -1.12
CA ASP A 10 21.19 20.18 -2.42
C ASP A 10 22.01 19.64 -3.61
N ILE A 11 23.27 19.26 -3.38
CA ILE A 11 24.18 18.70 -4.40
C ILE A 11 24.29 17.16 -4.25
N LEU A 12 23.79 16.61 -3.14
CA LEU A 12 23.94 15.19 -2.84
C LEU A 12 22.79 14.37 -3.41
N ASP A 13 23.15 13.27 -4.08
CA ASP A 13 22.21 12.26 -4.53
C ASP A 13 21.36 11.77 -3.35
N ASN A 14 20.07 11.55 -3.62
CA ASN A 14 19.06 11.10 -2.68
C ASN A 14 19.46 9.85 -1.89
N LYS A 15 20.37 9.02 -2.42
CA LYS A 15 20.92 7.84 -1.73
C LYS A 15 21.80 8.16 -0.51
N TYR A 16 22.25 9.40 -0.35
CA TYR A 16 23.07 9.86 0.78
C TYR A 16 22.28 10.64 1.83
N ILE A 17 20.97 10.80 1.62
CA ILE A 17 20.09 11.60 2.48
C ILE A 17 19.17 10.67 3.25
N CYS A 18 19.20 10.73 4.58
CA CYS A 18 18.25 10.06 5.44
C CYS A 18 16.84 10.62 5.19
N ARG A 19 15.88 9.72 4.98
CA ARG A 19 14.52 10.11 4.60
C ARG A 19 13.59 10.34 5.80
N VAL A 20 14.05 9.99 7.01
CA VAL A 20 13.35 10.27 8.26
C VAL A 20 13.69 11.66 8.76
N CYS A 21 14.97 11.94 9.02
CA CYS A 21 15.40 13.26 9.51
C CYS A 21 15.70 14.27 8.39
N ALA A 22 15.68 13.84 7.12
CA ALA A 22 16.05 14.67 5.98
C ALA A 22 17.46 15.28 6.09
N LEU A 23 18.38 14.65 6.81
CA LEU A 23 19.79 15.06 6.88
C LEU A 23 20.68 14.08 6.10
N ILE A 24 21.96 14.39 5.93
CA ILE A 24 22.94 13.43 5.40
C ILE A 24 22.93 12.21 6.32
N LEU A 25 22.95 11.01 5.73
CA LEU A 25 22.95 9.75 6.48
C LEU A 25 24.11 9.73 7.49
N GLN A 26 23.75 9.53 8.77
CA GLN A 26 24.66 9.22 9.86
C GLN A 26 24.39 7.78 10.27
N ASP A 27 25.43 6.94 10.26
CA ASP A 27 25.33 5.49 10.49
C ASP A 27 24.20 4.84 9.66
N PRO A 28 24.34 4.82 8.32
CA PRO A 28 23.28 4.36 7.44
C PRO A 28 22.98 2.88 7.62
N VAL A 29 21.73 2.58 7.94
CA VAL A 29 21.17 1.23 7.91
C VAL A 29 20.35 1.05 6.63
N GLN A 30 20.70 0.05 5.83
CA GLN A 30 19.94 -0.33 4.64
C GLN A 30 18.84 -1.31 5.02
N LEU A 31 17.61 -0.99 4.65
CA LEU A 31 16.46 -1.86 4.88
C LEU A 31 16.47 -3.01 3.86
N THR A 32 16.56 -4.24 4.35
CA THR A 32 16.68 -5.46 3.53
C THR A 32 15.51 -5.64 2.56
N GLU A 33 14.30 -5.26 2.97
CA GLU A 33 13.08 -5.45 2.16
C GLU A 33 12.91 -4.45 1.00
N CYS A 34 13.58 -3.29 1.03
CA CYS A 34 13.34 -2.24 0.04
C CYS A 34 14.58 -1.45 -0.42
N GLY A 35 15.76 -1.72 0.13
CA GLY A 35 17.02 -1.09 -0.25
C GLY A 35 17.22 0.36 0.19
N HIS A 36 16.21 1.01 0.76
CA HIS A 36 16.33 2.39 1.26
C HIS A 36 17.21 2.47 2.51
N ARG A 37 17.95 3.58 2.64
CA ARG A 37 18.87 3.84 3.76
C ARG A 37 18.30 4.89 4.70
N GLN A 38 18.45 4.68 6.00
CA GLN A 38 18.10 5.63 7.05
C GLN A 38 19.12 5.63 8.18
N CYS A 39 19.21 6.71 8.97
CA CYS A 39 20.14 6.74 10.10
C CYS A 39 19.73 5.69 11.14
N GLN A 40 20.70 5.06 11.80
CA GLN A 40 20.44 4.12 12.90
C GLN A 40 19.55 4.73 14.00
N THR A 41 19.78 6.00 14.35
CA THR A 41 18.97 6.76 15.33
C THR A 41 17.56 7.09 14.84
N CYS A 42 17.32 6.99 13.55
CA CYS A 42 16.02 7.18 12.93
C CYS A 42 15.24 5.86 12.77
N LEU A 43 15.82 4.72 13.19
CA LEU A 43 15.11 3.46 13.24
C LEU A 43 14.05 3.49 14.36
N PRO A 44 12.82 3.01 14.12
CA PRO A 44 11.87 2.80 15.20
C PRO A 44 12.42 1.79 16.20
N ASN A 45 12.26 2.07 17.49
CA ASN A 45 12.82 1.26 18.58
C ASN A 45 12.45 -0.23 18.46
N GLU A 46 13.40 -1.08 18.86
CA GLU A 46 13.47 -2.55 18.71
C GLU A 46 12.24 -3.36 19.21
N HIS A 47 11.26 -2.72 19.85
CA HIS A 47 10.04 -3.38 20.35
C HIS A 47 8.94 -3.56 19.30
N GLN A 48 9.11 -3.03 18.08
CA GLN A 48 8.30 -3.39 16.93
C GLN A 48 9.21 -4.09 15.91
N ARG A 49 9.30 -5.41 16.01
CA ARG A 49 9.98 -6.27 15.02
C ARG A 49 9.25 -6.19 13.68
N GLU A 50 9.53 -5.12 12.94
CA GLU A 50 9.38 -4.94 11.49
C GLU A 50 9.93 -3.54 11.22
N ILE A 51 11.16 -3.46 10.68
CA ILE A 51 11.78 -2.17 10.34
C ILE A 51 11.04 -1.62 9.11
N THR A 52 9.92 -0.93 9.34
CA THR A 52 9.08 -0.42 8.26
C THR A 52 9.73 0.80 7.62
N CYS A 53 10.00 0.69 6.32
CA CYS A 53 10.46 1.78 5.47
C CYS A 53 9.46 2.96 5.47
N ALA A 54 9.88 4.12 5.99
CA ALA A 54 9.06 5.34 6.04
C ALA A 54 8.66 5.88 4.66
N GLN A 55 9.35 5.44 3.60
CA GLN A 55 9.16 5.90 2.23
C GLN A 55 8.42 4.91 1.33
N CYS A 56 8.28 3.67 1.76
CA CYS A 56 7.63 2.63 1.00
C CYS A 56 6.12 2.79 1.22
N GLN A 57 5.52 3.71 0.46
CA GLN A 57 4.07 3.85 0.31
C GLN A 57 3.42 2.58 -0.28
N THR A 58 4.22 1.56 -0.59
CA THR A 58 3.85 0.27 -1.16
C THR A 58 4.06 -0.82 -0.12
N LYS A 59 2.96 -1.38 0.39
CA LYS A 59 3.01 -2.41 1.42
C LYS A 59 2.55 -3.72 0.82
N MET A 60 3.51 -4.61 0.73
CA MET A 60 3.38 -5.93 0.16
C MET A 60 3.18 -6.91 1.31
N LEU A 61 2.02 -7.54 1.36
CA LEU A 61 1.80 -8.75 2.14
C LEU A 61 2.54 -9.88 1.44
N LYS A 62 3.55 -10.44 2.12
CA LYS A 62 4.22 -11.69 1.76
C LYS A 62 3.70 -12.78 2.69
N THR A 63 3.13 -13.86 2.15
CA THR A 63 2.59 -14.94 2.97
C THR A 63 2.84 -16.32 2.37
N LYS A 64 2.89 -17.35 3.23
CA LYS A 64 3.05 -18.75 2.83
C LYS A 64 1.71 -19.35 2.40
N ALA A 65 1.39 -19.28 1.11
CA ALA A 65 0.05 -19.50 0.58
C ALA A 65 -0.47 -20.94 0.77
N LEU A 66 0.30 -21.95 0.36
CA LEU A 66 -0.06 -23.37 0.36
C LEU A 66 -0.21 -23.96 1.78
N TYR A 67 0.69 -23.61 2.71
CA TYR A 67 0.61 -24.12 4.10
C TYR A 67 -0.64 -23.58 4.81
N LEU A 68 -0.88 -22.28 4.67
CA LEU A 68 -2.04 -21.62 5.27
C LEU A 68 -3.35 -22.01 4.56
N PHE A 69 -3.28 -22.46 3.30
CA PHE A 69 -4.43 -22.95 2.58
C PHE A 69 -4.98 -24.25 3.20
N VAL A 70 -4.11 -25.19 3.60
CA VAL A 70 -4.51 -26.44 4.28
C VAL A 70 -5.20 -26.14 5.62
N ASP A 71 -4.66 -25.19 6.39
CA ASP A 71 -5.30 -24.74 7.64
C ASP A 71 -6.65 -24.05 7.39
N ALA A 72 -6.79 -23.32 6.28
CA ALA A 72 -8.04 -22.69 5.88
C ALA A 72 -9.10 -23.71 5.39
N GLN A 73 -8.67 -24.78 4.71
CA GLN A 73 -9.56 -25.87 4.28
C GLN A 73 -10.04 -26.73 5.45
N SER A 74 -9.16 -26.99 6.42
CA SER A 74 -9.49 -27.71 7.66
C SER A 74 -10.20 -26.87 8.71
N GLU A 75 -10.47 -25.59 8.40
CA GLU A 75 -11.12 -24.62 9.28
C GLU A 75 -10.38 -24.31 10.58
N ARG A 76 -9.13 -24.77 10.73
CA ARG A 76 -8.25 -24.46 11.86
C ARG A 76 -7.92 -22.96 11.90
N GLN A 77 -7.66 -22.38 10.73
CA GLN A 77 -7.42 -20.95 10.58
C GLN A 77 -8.04 -20.45 9.28
N THR A 78 -9.25 -19.92 9.36
CA THR A 78 -10.05 -19.50 8.19
C THR A 78 -9.57 -18.19 7.56
N SER A 79 -8.84 -17.36 8.30
CA SER A 79 -8.32 -16.09 7.81
C SER A 79 -6.98 -15.74 8.44
N ILE A 80 -6.20 -14.98 7.69
CA ILE A 80 -4.96 -14.36 8.15
C ILE A 80 -5.05 -12.85 8.02
N TYR A 81 -4.19 -12.15 8.75
CA TYR A 81 -4.11 -10.70 8.65
C TYR A 81 -2.70 -10.27 8.26
N SER A 82 -2.59 -9.18 7.50
CA SER A 82 -1.30 -8.51 7.36
C SER A 82 -0.86 -7.88 8.69
N PRO A 83 0.44 -7.59 8.85
CA PRO A 83 0.88 -6.60 9.81
C PRO A 83 0.13 -5.27 9.62
N PRO A 84 -0.14 -4.52 10.71
CA PRO A 84 -0.71 -3.19 10.62
C PRO A 84 0.20 -2.24 9.85
N PHE A 85 -0.41 -1.29 9.16
CA PHE A 85 0.32 -0.33 8.38
C PHE A 85 -0.37 1.03 8.28
N TYR A 86 0.44 2.07 8.13
CA TYR A 86 -0.05 3.45 8.01
C TYR A 86 -0.03 3.96 6.58
N SER A 87 -0.95 4.85 6.23
CA SER A 87 -0.93 5.58 4.95
C SER A 87 0.18 6.62 4.84
N SER A 88 0.61 7.17 5.97
CA SER A 88 1.74 8.10 6.15
C SER A 88 2.11 8.10 7.65
N PRO A 89 3.22 8.72 8.09
CA PRO A 89 3.59 8.77 9.51
C PRO A 89 2.47 9.28 10.43
N ASN A 90 1.69 10.27 9.94
CA ASN A 90 0.55 10.85 10.64
C ASN A 90 -0.80 10.44 10.02
N GLY A 91 -0.82 9.32 9.29
CA GLY A 91 -1.95 8.87 8.48
C GLY A 91 -2.84 7.84 9.17
N TYR A 92 -3.78 7.28 8.39
CA TYR A 92 -4.68 6.21 8.82
C TYR A 92 -3.89 4.94 9.11
N LYS A 93 -4.20 4.27 10.22
CA LYS A 93 -3.76 2.90 10.50
C LYS A 93 -4.74 1.90 9.88
N MET A 94 -4.22 0.92 9.18
CA MET A 94 -5.01 -0.06 8.44
C MET A 94 -4.30 -1.43 8.42
N ARG A 95 -5.00 -2.47 7.99
CA ARG A 95 -4.43 -3.79 7.71
C ARG A 95 -5.27 -4.53 6.68
N ALA A 96 -4.74 -5.62 6.14
CA ALA A 96 -5.47 -6.57 5.32
C ALA A 96 -6.01 -7.72 6.16
N ARG A 97 -7.11 -8.32 5.71
CA ARG A 97 -7.56 -9.65 6.13
C ARG A 97 -7.80 -10.51 4.89
N LEU A 98 -7.16 -11.67 4.84
CA LEU A 98 -7.20 -12.59 3.72
C LEU A 98 -7.87 -13.91 4.14
N TYR A 99 -8.81 -14.37 3.33
CA TYR A 99 -9.43 -15.69 3.45
C TYR A 99 -9.02 -16.53 2.25
N LEU A 100 -8.03 -17.38 2.47
CA LEU A 100 -7.45 -18.21 1.42
C LEU A 100 -8.46 -19.21 0.82
N ASN A 101 -9.40 -19.70 1.62
CA ASN A 101 -10.48 -20.59 1.17
C ASN A 101 -11.84 -19.87 1.04
N GLY A 102 -11.83 -18.55 0.94
CA GLY A 102 -13.00 -17.71 0.77
C GLY A 102 -13.84 -17.46 2.02
N ASP A 103 -14.66 -16.41 1.96
CA ASP A 103 -15.59 -15.99 3.01
C ASP A 103 -17.03 -15.86 2.48
N GLY A 104 -18.02 -16.12 3.33
CA GLY A 104 -19.45 -16.00 2.96
C GLY A 104 -19.83 -16.80 1.70
N ASN A 105 -20.43 -16.12 0.72
CA ASN A 105 -20.86 -16.71 -0.54
C ASN A 105 -19.71 -17.03 -1.52
N ALA A 106 -18.47 -16.66 -1.19
CA ALA A 106 -17.27 -16.95 -1.96
C ALA A 106 -16.48 -18.14 -1.40
N ARG A 107 -16.90 -18.68 -0.25
CA ARG A 107 -16.26 -19.82 0.41
C ARG A 107 -16.08 -21.01 -0.55
N ARG A 108 -14.90 -21.62 -0.53
CA ARG A 108 -14.48 -22.76 -1.38
C ARG A 108 -14.52 -22.52 -2.89
N THR A 109 -14.74 -21.29 -3.34
CA THR A 109 -14.74 -20.96 -4.79
C THR A 109 -13.74 -19.87 -5.13
N HIS A 110 -13.60 -18.86 -4.27
CA HIS A 110 -12.68 -17.75 -4.47
C HIS A 110 -11.90 -17.45 -3.19
N MET A 111 -10.70 -16.93 -3.35
CA MET A 111 -9.97 -16.24 -2.31
C MET A 111 -10.61 -14.87 -2.08
N SER A 112 -10.84 -14.51 -0.81
CA SER A 112 -11.45 -13.23 -0.43
C SER A 112 -10.44 -12.29 0.20
N MET A 113 -10.47 -11.02 -0.20
CA MET A 113 -9.55 -9.98 0.29
C MET A 113 -10.33 -8.84 0.93
N PHE A 114 -9.99 -8.49 2.17
CA PHE A 114 -10.65 -7.43 2.90
C PHE A 114 -9.67 -6.40 3.46
N PHE A 115 -10.13 -5.16 3.46
CA PHE A 115 -9.48 -4.02 4.08
C PHE A 115 -10.04 -3.81 5.49
N VAL A 116 -9.17 -3.45 6.43
CA VAL A 116 -9.54 -3.17 7.82
C VAL A 116 -8.95 -1.84 8.22
N LEU A 117 -9.82 -0.93 8.65
CA LEU A 117 -9.44 0.33 9.29
C LEU A 117 -9.21 0.08 10.79
N MET A 118 -8.14 0.64 11.35
CA MET A 118 -7.73 0.43 12.74
C MET A 118 -7.66 1.76 13.50
N GLN A 119 -7.90 1.71 14.80
CA GLN A 119 -7.72 2.86 15.69
C GLN A 119 -6.26 3.28 15.77
N SER A 120 -6.02 4.59 15.77
CA SER A 120 -4.69 5.18 15.92
C SER A 120 -4.72 6.49 16.71
N SER A 121 -3.56 6.89 17.24
CA SER A 121 -3.37 8.20 17.88
C SER A 121 -3.54 9.37 16.90
N ASN A 122 -3.44 9.12 15.60
CA ASN A 122 -3.62 10.13 14.55
C ASN A 122 -5.09 10.38 14.22
N ASP A 123 -6.03 9.53 14.67
CA ASP A 123 -7.46 9.64 14.33
C ASP A 123 -8.08 11.03 14.58
N PRO A 124 -7.70 11.82 15.62
CA PRO A 124 -8.23 13.16 15.82
C PRO A 124 -7.95 14.16 14.69
N ILE A 125 -6.87 13.97 13.91
CA ILE A 125 -6.48 14.87 12.82
C ILE A 125 -6.90 14.34 11.43
N LEU A 126 -7.51 13.15 11.38
CA LEU A 126 -7.91 12.48 10.15
C LEU A 126 -9.38 12.73 9.83
N LYS A 127 -9.72 12.60 8.54
CA LYS A 127 -11.09 12.80 8.05
C LYS A 127 -11.86 11.48 8.09
N PHE A 128 -13.03 11.50 8.69
CA PHE A 128 -13.98 10.39 8.67
C PHE A 128 -15.34 10.85 8.14
N PRO A 129 -16.12 9.95 7.50
CA PRO A 129 -15.80 8.55 7.21
C PRO A 129 -14.66 8.39 6.18
N PHE A 130 -13.92 7.28 6.27
CA PHE A 130 -12.87 6.91 5.32
C PHE A 130 -13.49 6.64 3.95
N LYS A 131 -13.06 7.39 2.92
CA LYS A 131 -13.71 7.42 1.60
C LYS A 131 -12.76 7.20 0.42
N TYR A 132 -11.51 6.84 0.71
CA TYR A 132 -10.46 6.73 -0.32
C TYR A 132 -10.55 5.37 -1.00
N LYS A 133 -10.48 5.35 -2.34
CA LYS A 133 -10.50 4.10 -3.13
C LYS A 133 -9.37 3.19 -2.68
N VAL A 134 -9.68 1.93 -2.42
CA VAL A 134 -8.72 0.89 -2.03
C VAL A 134 -8.55 -0.07 -3.21
N THR A 135 -7.31 -0.35 -3.57
CA THR A 135 -6.94 -1.27 -4.64
C THR A 135 -6.08 -2.39 -4.07
N PHE A 136 -6.42 -3.63 -4.40
CA PHE A 136 -5.63 -4.82 -4.16
C PHE A 136 -4.95 -5.26 -5.45
N CYS A 137 -3.70 -5.70 -5.34
CA CYS A 137 -2.91 -6.19 -6.47
C CYS A 137 -2.22 -7.48 -6.04
N LEU A 138 -2.62 -8.61 -6.63
CA LEU A 138 -1.95 -9.90 -6.50
C LEU A 138 -0.90 -10.01 -7.62
N TYR A 139 0.35 -10.21 -7.24
CA TYR A 139 1.46 -10.23 -8.18
C TYR A 139 1.55 -11.57 -8.91
N ASP A 140 1.54 -11.48 -10.24
CA ASP A 140 2.19 -12.45 -11.11
C ASP A 140 3.71 -12.37 -10.90
N GLN A 141 4.32 -13.50 -10.54
CA GLN A 141 5.73 -13.64 -10.22
C GLN A 141 6.58 -14.07 -11.44
N THR A 142 5.98 -14.14 -12.62
CA THR A 142 6.66 -14.44 -13.89
C THR A 142 7.11 -13.15 -14.59
N PRO A 143 7.99 -13.26 -15.62
CA PRO A 143 8.35 -12.11 -16.44
C PRO A 143 7.17 -11.43 -17.16
N ALA A 144 6.01 -12.10 -17.28
CA ALA A 144 4.84 -11.53 -17.94
C ALA A 144 4.14 -10.43 -17.11
N GLN A 145 4.34 -10.42 -15.78
CA GLN A 145 3.81 -9.41 -14.85
C GLN A 145 2.30 -9.11 -15.01
N ARG A 146 1.49 -10.13 -15.32
CA ARG A 146 0.03 -10.02 -15.46
C ARG A 146 -0.65 -10.03 -14.10
N HIS A 147 -0.44 -8.97 -13.34
CA HIS A 147 -0.98 -8.85 -11.99
C HIS A 147 -2.51 -8.81 -11.98
N ILE A 148 -3.12 -9.43 -10.97
CA ILE A 148 -4.58 -9.33 -10.75
C ILE A 148 -4.86 -8.13 -9.88
N ILE A 149 -5.63 -7.18 -10.42
CA ILE A 149 -5.90 -5.90 -9.77
C ILE A 149 -7.41 -5.74 -9.65
N ASP A 150 -7.88 -5.49 -8.44
CA ASP A 150 -9.28 -5.17 -8.19
C ASP A 150 -9.38 -4.10 -7.09
N SER A 151 -10.45 -3.32 -7.09
CA SER A 151 -10.59 -2.16 -6.22
C SER A 151 -12.03 -1.91 -5.84
N PHE A 152 -12.21 -1.28 -4.67
CA PHE A 152 -13.53 -0.86 -4.23
C PHE A 152 -13.48 0.57 -3.68
N ARG A 153 -14.64 1.24 -3.73
CA ARG A 153 -14.85 2.52 -3.06
C ARG A 153 -15.58 2.26 -1.73
N PRO A 154 -15.04 2.74 -0.59
CA PRO A 154 -15.71 2.61 0.70
C PRO A 154 -17.15 3.16 0.70
N ASP A 155 -18.10 2.38 1.22
CA ASP A 155 -19.44 2.90 1.52
C ASP A 155 -19.39 3.73 2.80
N ILE A 156 -19.51 5.05 2.67
CA ILE A 156 -19.43 6.00 3.77
C ILE A 156 -20.55 5.83 4.82
N ARG A 157 -21.61 5.08 4.53
CA ARG A 157 -22.67 4.74 5.48
C ARG A 157 -22.33 3.51 6.32
N SER A 158 -21.40 2.67 5.86
CA SER A 158 -20.99 1.46 6.57
C SER A 158 -20.20 1.79 7.83
N SER A 159 -20.43 1.01 8.88
CA SER A 159 -19.65 1.07 10.13
C SER A 159 -18.17 0.72 9.92
N SER A 160 -17.85 -0.06 8.87
CA SER A 160 -16.47 -0.43 8.49
C SER A 160 -15.56 0.78 8.26
N PHE A 161 -16.12 1.90 7.81
CA PHE A 161 -15.36 3.08 7.40
C PHE A 161 -15.60 4.31 8.28
N GLN A 162 -16.36 4.17 9.36
CA GLN A 162 -16.47 5.22 10.38
C GLN A 162 -15.17 5.34 11.18
N ARG A 163 -15.03 6.44 11.92
CA ARG A 163 -13.91 6.62 12.85
C ARG A 163 -13.84 5.42 13.81
N PRO A 164 -12.70 4.69 13.88
CA PRO A 164 -12.58 3.54 14.76
C PRO A 164 -12.79 3.90 16.23
N ARG A 165 -13.66 3.14 16.89
CA ARG A 165 -13.88 3.22 18.36
C ARG A 165 -13.17 2.10 19.11
N MET A 166 -12.90 1.01 18.40
CA MET A 166 -12.21 -0.19 18.89
C MET A 166 -10.93 -0.40 18.08
N ASN A 167 -10.09 -1.36 18.48
CA ASN A 167 -8.84 -1.68 17.79
C ASN A 167 -8.98 -1.87 16.27
N MET A 168 -10.08 -2.49 15.81
CA MET A 168 -10.37 -2.77 14.42
C MET A 168 -11.84 -2.54 14.11
N ASN A 169 -12.14 -1.93 12.97
CA ASN A 169 -13.49 -1.93 12.41
C ASN A 169 -13.82 -3.27 11.74
N ILE A 170 -15.08 -3.46 11.36
CA ILE A 170 -15.53 -4.59 10.55
C ILE A 170 -14.81 -4.54 9.20
N ALA A 171 -14.24 -5.67 8.79
CA ALA A 171 -13.53 -5.79 7.51
C ALA A 171 -14.49 -5.60 6.32
N SER A 172 -14.03 -4.93 5.27
CA SER A 172 -14.80 -4.72 4.04
C SER A 172 -13.89 -4.79 2.82
N GLY A 173 -14.37 -5.36 1.72
CA GLY A 173 -13.52 -5.65 0.57
C GLY A 173 -14.24 -6.51 -0.46
N ILE A 174 -13.51 -7.44 -1.06
CA ILE A 174 -13.88 -8.16 -2.29
C ILE A 174 -13.97 -9.66 -1.97
N PRO A 175 -15.18 -10.21 -1.78
CA PRO A 175 -15.37 -11.63 -1.47
C PRO A 175 -14.84 -12.55 -2.58
N LYS A 176 -15.09 -12.21 -3.84
CA LYS A 176 -14.66 -13.00 -5.01
C LYS A 176 -13.45 -12.37 -5.68
N PHE A 177 -12.34 -12.22 -4.95
CA PHE A 177 -11.17 -11.49 -5.44
C PHE A 177 -10.35 -12.31 -6.45
N PHE A 178 -10.13 -13.60 -6.20
CA PHE A 178 -9.39 -14.46 -7.14
C PHE A 178 -9.88 -15.92 -7.10
N PRO A 179 -10.14 -16.59 -8.24
CA PRO A 179 -10.62 -17.98 -8.25
C PRO A 179 -9.63 -18.95 -7.61
N LEU A 180 -10.13 -19.89 -6.79
CA LEU A 180 -9.25 -20.86 -6.11
C LEU A 180 -8.59 -21.83 -7.07
N GLU A 181 -9.28 -22.20 -8.15
CA GLU A 181 -8.74 -23.09 -9.19
C GLU A 181 -7.40 -22.56 -9.75
N ASN A 182 -7.28 -21.25 -9.93
CA ASN A 182 -6.06 -20.60 -10.44
C ASN A 182 -4.94 -20.51 -9.39
N ILE A 183 -5.27 -20.57 -8.10
CA ILE A 183 -4.28 -20.62 -7.00
C ILE A 183 -3.74 -22.03 -6.85
N GLN A 184 -4.62 -23.02 -6.96
CA GLN A 184 -4.32 -24.44 -6.72
C GLN A 184 -3.66 -25.11 -7.93
N GLN A 185 -3.71 -24.48 -9.10
CA GLN A 185 -3.04 -24.97 -10.29
C GLN A 185 -1.53 -25.12 -10.05
N GLU A 186 -0.99 -26.29 -10.42
CA GLU A 186 0.45 -26.52 -10.41
C GLU A 186 1.16 -25.53 -11.34
N GLY A 187 2.21 -24.87 -10.85
CA GLY A 187 2.89 -23.82 -11.58
C GLY A 187 2.14 -22.49 -11.64
N SER A 188 1.15 -22.25 -10.76
CA SER A 188 0.42 -20.98 -10.69
C SER A 188 1.38 -19.78 -10.66
N PRO A 189 1.29 -18.83 -11.61
CA PRO A 189 2.19 -17.67 -11.65
C PRO A 189 2.05 -16.77 -10.41
N TYR A 190 0.96 -16.90 -9.66
CA TYR A 190 0.67 -16.10 -8.47
C TYR A 190 1.16 -16.73 -7.17
N VAL A 191 1.53 -18.02 -7.19
CA VAL A 191 2.09 -18.75 -6.04
C VAL A 191 3.36 -19.48 -6.48
N GLN A 192 4.52 -18.92 -6.15
CA GLN A 192 5.84 -19.50 -6.41
C GLN A 192 6.53 -19.79 -5.09
N ASP A 193 7.17 -20.96 -4.95
CA ASP A 193 7.83 -21.41 -3.71
C ASP A 193 6.93 -21.29 -2.47
N ASN A 194 5.64 -21.62 -2.62
CA ASN A 194 4.63 -21.50 -1.56
C ASN A 194 4.47 -20.05 -1.06
N ILE A 195 4.84 -19.04 -1.84
CA ILE A 195 4.75 -17.63 -1.47
C ILE A 195 3.85 -16.90 -2.46
N MET A 196 3.00 -16.03 -1.92
CA MET A 196 2.23 -15.06 -2.68
C MET A 196 2.56 -13.63 -2.23
N PHE A 197 2.46 -12.68 -3.15
CA PHE A 197 2.68 -11.26 -2.90
C PHE A 197 1.44 -10.46 -3.24
N ILE A 198 0.92 -9.73 -2.26
CA ILE A 198 -0.28 -8.91 -2.42
C ILE A 198 0.03 -7.50 -1.97
N LYS A 199 -0.26 -6.51 -2.79
CA LYS A 199 -0.08 -5.10 -2.47
C LYS A 199 -1.42 -4.41 -2.29
N ILE A 200 -1.44 -3.50 -1.32
CA ILE A 200 -2.60 -2.67 -1.02
C ILE A 200 -2.23 -1.23 -1.28
N LEU A 201 -3.06 -0.58 -2.09
CA LEU A 201 -2.93 0.81 -2.46
C LEU A 201 -4.17 1.57 -2.01
N VAL A 202 -3.97 2.76 -1.45
CA VAL A 202 -5.07 3.65 -1.08
C VAL A 202 -4.89 4.96 -1.82
N ASN A 203 -5.91 5.31 -2.61
CA ASN A 203 -5.88 6.50 -3.44
C ASN A 203 -6.29 7.73 -2.63
N PHE A 204 -5.28 8.44 -2.14
CA PHE A 204 -5.44 9.70 -1.42
C PHE A 204 -5.55 10.93 -2.34
N ARG A 205 -5.62 10.77 -3.68
CA ARG A 205 -5.66 11.87 -4.65
C ARG A 205 -6.90 12.77 -4.49
N CYS A 206 -7.94 12.31 -3.78
CA CYS A 206 -9.13 13.12 -3.43
C CYS A 206 -8.97 13.98 -2.16
N LEU A 207 -7.78 14.04 -1.53
CA LEU A 207 -7.51 14.98 -0.43
C LEU A 207 -7.39 16.41 -0.97
N PRO A 208 -7.85 17.44 -0.21
CA PRO A 208 -7.63 18.83 -0.58
C PRO A 208 -6.15 19.10 -0.88
N LYS A 209 -5.88 19.90 -1.92
CA LYS A 209 -4.51 20.27 -2.32
C LYS A 209 -3.68 20.84 -1.16
N THR A 210 -4.35 21.48 -0.19
CA THR A 210 -3.77 22.00 1.05
C THR A 210 -3.19 20.94 2.00
N LEU A 211 -3.40 19.64 1.75
CA LEU A 211 -2.85 18.56 2.55
C LEU A 211 -1.78 17.74 1.78
N LEU A 212 -1.50 18.09 0.53
CA LEU A 212 -0.52 17.39 -0.30
C LEU A 212 0.90 17.45 0.28
N HIS A 213 1.24 18.53 1.01
CA HIS A 213 2.55 18.64 1.65
C HIS A 213 2.80 17.56 2.72
N TYR A 214 1.77 17.13 3.43
CA TYR A 214 1.88 16.05 4.41
C TYR A 214 1.94 14.65 3.77
N ILE A 215 1.36 14.47 2.58
CA ILE A 215 1.30 13.19 1.87
C ILE A 215 2.61 12.91 1.13
N PHE A 216 3.22 13.94 0.55
CA PHE A 216 4.49 13.84 -0.18
C PHE A 216 5.72 13.95 0.72
N SER A 217 5.54 13.89 2.04
CA SER A 217 6.62 14.09 3.01
C SER A 217 7.43 15.37 2.73
N LEU A 218 6.75 16.44 2.31
CA LEU A 218 7.39 17.73 2.05
C LEU A 218 7.84 18.31 3.39
N ASN A 219 9.13 18.65 3.49
CA ASN A 219 9.67 19.24 4.71
C ASN A 219 8.97 20.58 4.98
N PRO A 220 8.22 20.72 6.09
CA PRO A 220 7.45 21.93 6.39
C PRO A 220 8.36 23.14 6.70
N GLY A 221 9.65 22.92 6.93
CA GLY A 221 10.66 23.97 7.09
C GLY A 221 11.20 24.56 5.77
N LEU A 222 10.73 24.09 4.61
CA LEU A 222 11.10 24.69 3.32
C LEU A 222 10.38 26.04 3.13
N PRO A 223 10.99 27.03 2.44
CA PRO A 223 10.28 28.24 2.06
C PRO A 223 8.99 27.93 1.30
N MET A 224 7.91 28.68 1.57
CA MET A 224 6.57 28.42 1.01
C MET A 224 6.55 28.28 -0.52
N HIS A 225 7.35 29.07 -1.23
CA HIS A 225 7.43 29.00 -2.70
C HIS A 225 8.02 27.66 -3.20
N VAL A 226 8.98 27.07 -2.47
CA VAL A 226 9.58 25.76 -2.79
C VAL A 226 8.57 24.64 -2.50
N GLN A 227 7.83 24.74 -1.40
CA GLN A 227 6.75 23.80 -1.11
C GLN A 227 5.69 23.83 -2.22
N GLN A 228 5.28 25.03 -2.64
CA GLN A 228 4.29 25.20 -3.69
C GLN A 228 4.77 24.67 -5.05
N ALA A 229 6.04 24.89 -5.41
CA ALA A 229 6.61 24.37 -6.65
C ALA A 229 6.62 22.83 -6.68
N LYS A 230 6.99 22.17 -5.57
CA LYS A 230 6.97 20.71 -5.45
C LYS A 230 5.55 20.13 -5.47
N ILE A 231 4.60 20.83 -4.84
CA ILE A 231 3.18 20.45 -4.92
C ILE A 231 2.70 20.55 -6.38
N ASN A 232 3.02 21.63 -7.07
CA ASN A 232 2.60 21.83 -8.47
C ASN A 232 3.21 20.76 -9.39
N SER A 233 4.51 20.45 -9.26
CA SER A 233 5.15 19.43 -10.09
C SER A 233 4.57 18.03 -9.87
N GLU A 234 4.20 17.69 -8.62
CA GLU A 234 3.53 16.41 -8.33
C GLU A 234 2.09 16.39 -8.84
N VAL A 235 1.35 17.50 -8.71
CA VAL A 235 0.00 17.63 -9.28
C VAL A 235 0.03 17.49 -10.80
N GLU A 236 1.00 18.10 -11.48
CA GLU A 236 1.20 17.94 -12.92
C GLU A 236 1.57 16.51 -13.31
N ARG A 237 2.43 15.85 -12.55
CA ARG A 237 2.74 14.43 -12.74
C ARG A 237 1.49 13.56 -12.59
N MET A 238 0.68 13.83 -11.57
CA MET A 238 -0.59 13.13 -11.35
C MET A 238 -1.61 13.34 -12.48
N HIS A 239 -1.67 14.54 -13.07
CA HIS A 239 -2.52 14.80 -14.24
C HIS A 239 -2.06 14.02 -15.47
N ARG A 240 -0.75 13.90 -15.69
CA ARG A 240 -0.20 13.06 -16.77
C ARG A 240 -0.52 11.58 -16.57
N ASP A 241 -0.35 11.06 -15.35
CA ASP A 241 -0.64 9.66 -15.04
C ASP A 241 -2.14 9.32 -15.21
N GLN A 242 -3.05 10.25 -14.87
CA GLN A 242 -4.48 10.06 -15.08
C GLN A 242 -4.88 10.02 -16.55
N HIS A 243 -4.30 10.89 -17.38
CA HIS A 243 -4.54 10.86 -18.83
C HIS A 243 -4.02 9.57 -19.48
N HIS A 244 -2.93 9.00 -18.94
CA HIS A 244 -2.42 7.72 -19.41
C HIS A 244 -3.34 6.55 -19.02
N GLU A 245 -3.81 6.51 -17.77
CA GLU A 245 -4.76 5.49 -17.28
C GLU A 245 -6.11 5.53 -18.04
N SER A 246 -6.61 6.71 -18.43
CA SER A 246 -7.85 6.83 -19.20
C SER A 246 -7.70 6.38 -20.66
N ASN A 247 -6.56 6.67 -21.29
CA ASN A 247 -6.31 6.23 -22.67
C ASN A 247 -6.12 4.71 -22.75
N GLU A 248 -5.45 4.09 -21.76
CA GLU A 248 -5.33 2.63 -21.70
C GLU A 248 -6.69 1.94 -21.49
N GLN A 249 -7.62 2.54 -20.74
CA GLN A 249 -8.98 2.01 -20.59
C GLN A 249 -9.80 2.12 -21.88
N GLU A 250 -9.72 3.23 -22.61
CA GLU A 250 -10.39 3.38 -23.92
C GLU A 250 -9.83 2.41 -24.98
N ASP A 251 -8.51 2.23 -25.04
CA ASP A 251 -7.87 1.29 -25.98
C ASP A 251 -8.24 -0.18 -25.67
N THR A 252 -8.47 -0.51 -24.40
CA THR A 252 -8.91 -1.85 -23.98
C THR A 252 -10.41 -2.08 -24.27
N GLU A 253 -11.26 -1.06 -24.18
CA GLU A 253 -12.69 -1.16 -24.55
C GLU A 253 -12.88 -1.27 -26.08
N LEU A 254 -12.11 -0.50 -26.88
CA LEU A 254 -12.14 -0.57 -28.35
C LEU A 254 -11.69 -1.93 -28.89
N SER A 255 -10.70 -2.57 -28.25
CA SER A 255 -10.20 -3.89 -28.66
C SER A 255 -11.11 -5.05 -28.24
N ILE A 256 -12.02 -4.84 -27.30
CA ILE A 256 -13.05 -5.82 -26.92
C ILE A 256 -14.25 -5.73 -27.88
N GLU A 257 -14.61 -4.55 -28.37
CA GLU A 257 -15.71 -4.39 -29.35
C GLU A 257 -15.37 -4.95 -30.74
N GLU A 258 -14.09 -4.95 -31.16
CA GLU A 258 -13.66 -5.53 -32.45
C GLU A 258 -13.49 -7.06 -32.46
N SER A 259 -13.65 -7.73 -31.30
CA SER A 259 -13.41 -9.18 -31.16
C SER A 259 -14.66 -10.02 -30.87
N VAL A 260 -15.86 -9.44 -30.98
CA VAL A 260 -17.14 -10.17 -30.93
C VAL A 260 -17.62 -10.49 -32.36
N PRO A 261 -17.62 -11.76 -32.79
CA PRO A 261 -18.15 -12.16 -34.10
C PRO A 261 -19.68 -12.17 -34.17
#